data_AF-A0A2V6ZJK7-F1
#
_entry.id   AF-A0A2V6ZJK7-F1
#
_cell.length_a   1.000
_cell.length_b   1.000
_cell.length_c   1.000
_cell.angle_alpha   90.00
_cell.angle_beta   90.00
_cell.angle_gamma   90.00
#
_symmetry.space_group_name_H-M   'P 1'
#
loop_
_entity.id
_entity.type
_entity.pdbx_description
1 polymer ?
#
loop_
_entity_poly.entity_id
_entity_poly.type
_entity_poly.pdbx_seq_one_letter_code
_entity_poly.pdbx_strand_id
1 'polypeptide(L)' 'MELRVGDRFSDEIGEWEVVGRPQTSAAGKNAQVRVRLVAQPTVTETRLWGAHEHINVKRA' A
#
# COMPACT_ATOMS: atom_id res chain seq x y z
N MET A 1 11.16 2.65 -1.59
CA MET A 1 10.72 2.26 -0.22
C MET A 1 10.18 0.83 -0.27
N GLU A 2 10.36 0.02 0.78
CA GLU A 2 9.71 -1.30 0.89
C GLU A 2 8.51 -1.21 1.83
N LEU A 3 7.30 -1.29 1.27
CA LEU A 3 6.04 -1.45 2.00
C LEU A 3 6.00 -2.86 2.63
N ARG A 4 5.31 -3.03 3.75
CA ARG A 4 5.20 -4.31 4.47
C ARG A 4 3.76 -4.55 4.88
N VAL A 5 3.40 -5.82 5.02
CA VAL A 5 2.09 -6.19 5.59
C VAL A 5 1.96 -5.61 6.99
N GLY A 6 0.85 -4.93 7.24
CA GLY A 6 0.59 -4.18 8.47
C GLY A 6 0.95 -2.70 8.41
N ASP A 7 1.69 -2.24 7.39
CA ASP A 7 1.89 -0.80 7.20
C ASP A 7 0.56 -0.11 6.93
N ARG A 8 0.38 1.09 7.49
CA ARG A 8 -0.81 1.91 7.27
C ARG A 8 -0.45 3.23 6.63
N PHE A 9 -1.30 3.73 5.75
CA PHE A 9 -1.18 5.07 5.20
C PHE A 9 -2.56 5.70 5.08
N SER A 10 -2.59 7.02 5.04
CA SER A 10 -3.83 7.77 4.86
C SER A 10 -3.79 8.49 3.52
N ASP A 11 -4.92 8.45 2.83
CA ASP A 11 -5.14 9.13 1.56
C ASP A 11 -6.48 9.88 1.63
N GLU A 12 -6.87 10.57 0.56
CA GLU A 12 -8.13 11.35 0.50
C GLU A 12 -9.38 10.50 0.83
N ILE A 13 -9.34 9.20 0.53
CA ILE A 13 -10.43 8.25 0.81
C ILE A 13 -10.46 7.81 2.29
N GLY A 14 -9.32 7.84 2.98
CA GLY A 14 -9.21 7.40 4.37
C GLY A 14 -7.93 6.62 4.67
N GLU A 15 -7.93 5.91 5.80
CA GLU A 15 -6.80 5.08 6.23
C GLU A 15 -6.86 3.69 5.61
N TRP A 16 -5.74 3.28 5.03
CA TRP A 16 -5.52 2.02 4.37
C TRP A 16 -4.48 1.21 5.11
N GLU A 17 -4.66 -0.10 5.15
CA GLU A 17 -3.69 -1.05 5.70
C GLU A 17 -3.23 -2.02 4.62
N VAL A 18 -1.92 -2.24 4.55
CA VAL A 18 -1.31 -3.23 3.66
C VAL A 18 -1.63 -4.64 4.17
N VAL A 19 -2.34 -5.42 3.35
CA VAL A 19 -2.76 -6.79 3.68
C VAL A 19 -2.07 -7.86 2.83
N GLY A 20 -1.39 -7.45 1.76
CA GLY A 20 -0.68 -8.35 0.86
C GLY A 20 0.81 -8.04 0.79
N ARG A 21 1.62 -9.06 0.46
CA ARG A 21 3.04 -8.86 0.19
C ARG A 21 3.19 -7.92 -1.03
N PRO A 22 4.01 -6.87 -0.96
CA PRO A 22 4.33 -6.06 -2.13
C PRO A 22 4.95 -6.91 -3.23
N GLN A 23 4.50 -6.67 -4.45
CA GLN A 23 5.04 -7.30 -5.65
C GLN A 23 5.62 -6.21 -6.55
N THR A 24 6.86 -6.39 -6.98
CA THR A 24 7.47 -5.47 -7.95
C THR A 24 7.06 -5.86 -9.36
N SER A 25 6.65 -4.88 -10.16
CA SER A 25 6.31 -5.05 -11.58
C SER A 25 7.14 -4.10 -12.45
N ALA A 26 7.06 -4.28 -13.78
CA ALA A 26 7.81 -3.51 -14.78
C ALA A 26 9.33 -3.47 -14.49
N ALA A 27 9.95 -4.64 -14.27
CA ALA A 27 11.37 -4.79 -13.93
C ALA A 27 11.79 -3.98 -12.68
N GLY A 28 10.92 -3.90 -11.68
CA GLY A 28 11.21 -3.20 -10.42
C GLY A 28 10.90 -1.71 -10.44
N LYS A 29 10.36 -1.17 -11.54
CA LYS A 29 9.97 0.25 -11.61
C LYS A 29 8.74 0.57 -10.78
N ASN A 30 7.84 -0.40 -10.61
CA ASN A 30 6.59 -0.20 -9.88
C ASN A 30 6.47 -1.21 -8.74
N ALA A 31 5.89 -0.79 -7.62
CA ALA A 31 5.48 -1.63 -6.52
C ALA A 31 3.95 -1.71 -6.50
N GLN A 32 3.42 -2.92 -6.60
CA GLN A 32 2.01 -3.21 -6.47
C GLN A 32 1.74 -3.82 -5.10
N VAL A 33 0.78 -3.28 -4.36
CA VAL A 33 0.41 -3.79 -3.04
C VAL A 33 -1.09 -3.85 -2.86
N ARG A 34 -1.56 -4.96 -2.27
CA ARG A 34 -2.95 -5.11 -1.87
C ARG A 34 -3.18 -4.46 -0.51
N VAL A 35 -4.16 -3.57 -0.46
CA VAL A 35 -4.53 -2.79 0.72
C VAL A 35 -6.01 -2.99 1.05
N ARG A 36 -6.37 -2.82 2.32
CA ARG A 36 -7.76 -2.77 2.78
C ARG A 36 -8.05 -1.42 3.41
N LEU A 37 -9.27 -0.91 3.25
CA LEU A 37 -9.69 0.28 3.97
C LEU A 37 -9.91 -0.09 5.43
N VAL A 38 -9.29 0.64 6.36
CA VAL A 38 -9.39 0.37 7.81
C VAL A 38 -10.82 0.60 8.29
N ALA A 39 -11.47 1.66 7.79
CA ALA A 39 -12.85 1.99 8.14
C ALA A 39 -13.86 0.95 7.61
N GLN A 40 -13.56 0.27 6.50
CA GLN A 40 -14.44 -0.72 5.86
C GLN A 40 -13.63 -1.89 5.30
N PRO A 41 -13.39 -2.96 6.08
CA PRO A 41 -12.45 -4.02 5.71
C PRO A 41 -12.91 -4.90 4.54
N THR A 42 -14.17 -4.78 4.10
CA THR A 42 -14.69 -5.38 2.86
C THR A 42 -14.16 -4.69 1.60
N VAL A 43 -13.69 -3.44 1.72
CA VAL A 43 -13.10 -2.69 0.62
C VAL A 43 -11.61 -3.03 0.55
N THR A 44 -11.25 -3.85 -0.44
CA THR A 44 -9.84 -4.11 -0.78
C THR A 44 -9.51 -3.56 -2.14
N GLU A 45 -8.36 -2.90 -2.24
CA GLU A 45 -7.84 -2.34 -3.48
C GLU A 45 -6.40 -2.77 -3.71
N THR A 46 -5.97 -2.69 -4.96
CA THR A 46 -4.57 -2.92 -5.33
C THR A 46 -4.00 -1.60 -5.78
N ARG A 47 -3.10 -1.05 -4.97
CA ARG A 47 -2.44 0.23 -5.24
C ARG A 47 -1.09 -0.04 -5.93
N LEU A 48 -0.77 0.83 -6.88
CA LEU A 48 0.47 0.81 -7.64
C LEU A 48 1.21 2.11 -7.36
N TRP A 49 2.47 2.00 -6.97
CA TRP A 49 3.35 3.14 -6.76
C TRP A 49 4.60 2.98 -7.62
N GLY A 50 5.20 4.08 -8.04
CA GLY A 50 6.58 4.05 -8.53
C GLY A 50 7.51 3.58 -7.41
N ALA A 51 8.53 2.78 -7.71
CA ALA A 51 9.47 2.27 -6.71
C ALA A 51 10.23 3.40 -5.96
N HIS A 52 10.30 4.57 -6.58
CA HIS A 52 10.91 5.79 -6.05
C HIS A 52 9.89 6.81 -5.52
N GLU A 53 8.59 6.50 -5.58
CA GLU A 53 7.55 7.37 -5.04
C GLU A 53 7.57 7.32 -3.51
N HIS A 54 7.44 8.49 -2.89
CA HIS A 54 7.53 8.62 -1.44
C HIS A 54 6.15 8.61 -0.81
N ILE A 55 5.83 7.54 -0.08
CA ILE A 55 4.56 7.37 0.60
C ILE A 55 4.80 7.51 2.09
N ASN A 56 4.04 8.38 2.76
CA ASN A 56 4.08 8.47 4.22
C ASN A 56 3.30 7.31 4.81
N VAL A 57 4.02 6.35 5.38
CA VAL A 57 3.44 5.21 6.09
C VAL A 57 3.63 5.36 7.59
N LYS A 58 2.60 5.06 8.35
CA LYS A 58 2.68 4.81 9.79
C LYS A 58 2.97 3.34 10.00
N ARG A 59 4.06 3.06 10.71
CA ARG A 59 4.39 1.73 11.21
C ARG A 59 4.32 1.79 12.74
N ALA A 60 3.74 0.77 13.34
CA ALA A 60 3.74 0.58 14.79
C ALA A 60 5.06 -0.06 15.24
#